data_AF-A0AB34TKF5-F1
#
_entry.id   AF-A0AB34TKF5-F1
#
_cell.length_a   1.000
_cell.length_b   1.000
_cell.length_c   1.000
_cell.angle_alpha   90.00
_cell.angle_beta   90.00
_cell.angle_gamma   90.00
#
_symmetry.space_group_name_H-M   'P 1'
#
loop_
_entity.id
_entity.type
_entity.pdbx_description
1 polymer ?
#
loop_
_entity_poly.entity_id
_entity_poly.type
_entity_poly.pdbx_seq_one_letter_code
_entity_poly.pdbx_strand_id
1 'polypeptide(L)'
;MASHNGHTPPHRNPSRAATEAHGHLISADDVTRLWRISYAVELIAVLPAEAAKVLGITADHTSAVAEYIRDDLRGILTRSKPADE
;
A
#
# COMPACT_ATOMS: atom_id res chain seq x y z
N MET A 1 41.44 -13.12 -34.89
CA MET A 1 41.06 -12.36 -33.67
C MET A 1 39.82 -11.54 -34.00
N ALA A 2 38.63 -12.04 -33.68
CA ALA A 2 37.38 -11.26 -33.68
C ALA A 2 36.46 -11.88 -32.63
N SER A 3 36.53 -11.33 -31.42
CA SER A 3 35.70 -11.69 -30.27
C SER A 3 34.29 -11.13 -30.49
N HIS A 4 33.27 -11.97 -30.54
CA HIS A 4 31.87 -11.57 -30.61
C HIS A 4 31.20 -11.92 -29.27
N ASN A 5 31.32 -11.01 -28.30
CA ASN A 5 30.43 -10.96 -27.15
C ASN A 5 29.38 -9.88 -27.43
N GLY A 6 28.10 -10.24 -27.37
CA GLY A 6 27.04 -9.25 -27.54
C GLY A 6 25.63 -9.83 -27.44
N HIS A 7 25.21 -10.11 -26.21
CA HIS A 7 23.83 -10.13 -25.70
C HIS A 7 22.68 -10.38 -26.69
N THR A 8 22.16 -11.61 -26.70
CA THR A 8 20.73 -11.83 -26.96
C THR A 8 19.92 -11.17 -25.84
N PRO A 9 18.89 -10.35 -26.14
CA PRO A 9 17.98 -9.88 -25.12
C PRO A 9 17.30 -11.10 -24.47
N PRO A 10 17.13 -11.13 -23.13
CA PRO A 10 16.42 -12.23 -22.49
C PRO A 10 15.00 -12.29 -23.08
N HIS A 11 14.61 -13.51 -23.43
CA HIS A 11 13.29 -13.87 -23.90
C HIS A 11 12.25 -13.13 -23.06
N ARG A 12 11.40 -12.32 -23.71
CA ARG A 12 10.29 -11.61 -23.07
C ARG A 12 9.55 -12.62 -22.20
N ASN A 13 9.51 -12.38 -20.89
CA ASN A 13 8.81 -13.22 -19.93
C ASN A 13 7.42 -13.52 -20.52
N PRO A 14 7.02 -14.79 -20.70
CA PRO A 14 5.71 -15.08 -21.28
C PRO A 14 4.70 -14.37 -20.41
N SER A 15 3.85 -13.55 -21.03
CA SER A 15 2.81 -12.77 -20.38
C SER A 15 2.24 -13.61 -19.25
N ARG A 16 2.55 -13.21 -18.00
CA ARG A 16 1.96 -13.80 -16.81
C ARG A 16 0.49 -13.90 -17.13
N ALA A 17 -0.01 -15.14 -17.21
CA ALA A 17 -1.38 -15.45 -17.58
C ALA A 17 -2.26 -14.39 -16.96
N ALA A 18 -3.11 -13.75 -17.78
CA ALA A 18 -4.07 -12.78 -17.34
C ALA A 18 -4.94 -13.44 -16.26
N THR A 19 -4.42 -13.42 -15.03
CA THR A 19 -5.22 -13.47 -13.83
C THR A 19 -6.15 -12.31 -14.07
N GLU A 20 -7.43 -12.58 -14.28
CA GLU A 20 -8.45 -11.57 -14.47
C GLU A 20 -8.21 -10.50 -13.42
N ALA A 21 -7.52 -9.43 -13.84
CA ALA A 21 -7.02 -8.43 -12.94
C ALA A 21 -8.19 -7.49 -12.84
N HIS A 22 -9.18 -7.91 -12.04
CA HIS A 22 -10.30 -7.09 -11.60
C HIS A 22 -9.70 -5.94 -10.80
N GLY A 23 -9.17 -4.95 -11.52
CA GLY A 23 -8.50 -3.80 -10.96
C GLY A 23 -9.54 -2.84 -10.40
N HIS A 24 -9.13 -2.01 -9.46
CA HIS A 24 -9.95 -0.89 -9.02
C HIS A 24 -9.27 0.41 -9.42
N LEU A 25 -10.04 1.31 -10.02
CA LEU A 25 -9.64 2.69 -10.26
C LEU A 25 -9.72 3.45 -8.94
N ILE A 26 -8.59 3.99 -8.52
CA ILE A 26 -8.44 4.81 -7.31
C ILE A 26 -7.98 6.20 -7.76
N SER A 27 -8.62 7.25 -7.24
CA SER A 27 -8.24 8.64 -7.55
C SER A 27 -6.83 8.94 -7.04
N ALA A 28 -6.13 9.91 -7.63
CA ALA A 28 -4.81 10.33 -7.16
C ALA A 28 -4.83 10.82 -5.70
N ASP A 29 -5.92 11.48 -5.29
CA ASP A 29 -6.15 11.91 -3.92
C ASP A 29 -6.27 10.70 -2.98
N ASP A 30 -7.02 9.68 -3.38
CA ASP A 30 -7.18 8.45 -2.58
C ASP A 30 -5.89 7.63 -2.53
N VAL A 31 -5.07 7.62 -3.58
CA VAL A 31 -3.72 7.04 -3.54
C VAL A 31 -2.87 7.74 -2.49
N THR A 32 -2.89 9.08 -2.43
CA THR A 32 -2.18 9.83 -1.39
C THR A 32 -2.67 9.47 0.01
N ARG A 33 -3.98 9.25 0.18
CA ARG A 33 -4.57 8.82 1.46
C ARG A 33 -4.14 7.41 1.84
N LEU A 34 -4.09 6.47 0.89
CA LEU A 34 -3.55 5.12 1.11
C LEU A 34 -2.09 5.15 1.59
N TRP A 35 -1.25 6.00 1.01
CA TRP A 35 0.13 6.17 1.48
C TRP A 35 0.20 6.64 2.93
N ARG A 36 -0.61 7.63 3.31
CA ARG A 36 -0.69 8.10 4.69
C ARG A 36 -1.17 7.02 5.65
N ILE A 37 -2.16 6.22 5.23
CA ILE A 37 -2.64 5.06 5.99
C ILE A 37 -1.50 4.05 6.19
N SER A 38 -0.73 3.73 5.14
CA SER A 38 0.42 2.80 5.25
C SER A 38 1.41 3.26 6.31
N TYR A 39 1.82 4.52 6.28
CA TYR A 39 2.74 5.08 7.26
C TYR A 39 2.16 5.09 8.69
N ALA A 40 0.86 5.37 8.85
CA ALA A 40 0.22 5.36 10.15
C ALA A 40 0.16 3.93 10.74
N VAL A 41 -0.15 2.94 9.92
CA VAL A 41 -0.14 1.52 10.32
C VAL A 41 1.27 1.09 10.73
N GLU A 42 2.28 1.40 9.92
CA GLU A 42 3.68 1.10 10.23
C GLU A 42 4.10 1.72 11.56
N LEU A 43 3.77 2.99 11.79
CA LEU A 43 4.10 3.69 13.02
C LEU A 43 3.46 3.05 14.26
N ILE A 44 2.18 2.68 14.19
CA ILE A 44 1.48 2.01 15.31
C ILE A 44 2.11 0.65 15.59
N ALA A 45 2.43 -0.11 14.53
CA ALA A 45 2.97 -1.46 14.66
C ALA A 45 4.34 -1.50 15.35
N VAL A 46 5.13 -0.43 15.22
CA VAL A 46 6.50 -0.37 15.77
C VAL A 46 6.64 0.53 17.00
N LEU A 47 5.56 1.13 17.51
CA LEU A 47 5.62 2.06 18.64
C LEU A 47 6.20 1.35 19.89
N PRO A 48 7.40 1.73 20.35
CA PRO A 48 8.01 1.08 21.51
C PRO A 48 7.23 1.40 22.80
N ALA A 49 7.10 0.44 23.70
CA ALA A 49 6.36 0.60 24.96
C ALA A 49 6.93 1.73 25.83
N GLU A 50 8.25 1.87 25.86
CA GLU A 50 8.97 2.91 26.59
C GLU A 50 8.66 4.30 26.02
N ALA A 51 8.66 4.44 24.69
CA ALA A 51 8.33 5.69 24.02
C ALA A 51 6.86 6.05 24.23
N ALA A 52 5.95 5.07 24.11
CA ALA A 52 4.54 5.25 24.40
C ALA A 52 4.32 5.76 25.83
N LYS A 53 5.01 5.17 26.81
CA LYS A 53 4.94 5.60 28.21
C LYS A 53 5.45 7.02 28.42
N VAL A 54 6.60 7.38 27.85
CA VAL A 54 7.17 8.75 27.95
C VAL A 54 6.25 9.79 27.33
N LEU A 55 5.58 9.44 26.22
CA LEU A 55 4.68 10.33 25.49
C LEU A 55 3.23 10.29 26.02
N GLY A 56 2.93 9.49 27.04
CA GLY A 56 1.57 9.34 27.58
C GLY A 56 0.59 8.69 26.59
N ILE A 57 1.08 7.95 25.61
CA ILE A 57 0.26 7.24 24.62
C ILE A 57 -0.30 5.98 25.28
N THR A 58 -1.62 5.88 25.29
CA THR A 58 -2.39 4.75 25.81
C THR A 58 -2.97 3.91 24.67
N ALA A 59 -3.53 2.75 25.02
CA ALA A 59 -4.27 1.91 24.08
C ALA A 59 -5.46 2.63 23.43
N ASP A 60 -6.08 3.59 24.11
CA ASP A 60 -7.19 4.37 23.56
C ASP A 60 -6.73 5.28 22.41
N HIS A 61 -5.52 5.84 22.52
CA HIS A 61 -4.95 6.66 21.46
C HIS A 61 -4.68 5.82 20.21
N THR A 62 -4.06 4.65 20.36
CA THR A 62 -3.78 3.76 19.22
C THR A 62 -5.07 3.18 18.63
N SER A 63 -6.08 2.90 19.47
CA SER A 63 -7.41 2.48 19.03
C SER A 63 -8.12 3.57 18.22
N ALA A 64 -8.08 4.82 18.66
CA ALA A 64 -8.66 5.95 17.93
C ALA A 64 -8.01 6.13 16.54
N VAL A 65 -6.68 5.97 16.43
CA VAL A 65 -6.00 6.03 15.13
C VAL A 65 -6.38 4.82 14.25
N ALA A 66 -6.50 3.62 14.82
CA ALA A 66 -6.95 2.44 14.07
C ALA A 66 -8.38 2.60 13.54
N GLU A 67 -9.29 3.20 14.31
CA GLU A 67 -10.64 3.52 13.86
C GLU A 67 -10.65 4.55 12.72
N TYR A 68 -9.84 5.59 12.85
CA TYR A 68 -9.65 6.57 11.78
C TYR A 68 -9.14 5.92 10.49
N ILE A 69 -8.12 5.05 10.59
CA ILE A 69 -7.58 4.28 9.46
C ILE A 69 -8.67 3.43 8.80
N ARG A 70 -9.47 2.71 9.60
CA ARG A 70 -10.55 1.86 9.10
C ARG A 70 -11.58 2.68 8.33
N ASP A 71 -12.03 3.79 8.90
CA ASP A 71 -13.07 4.63 8.32
C ASP A 71 -12.58 5.33 7.05
N ASP A 72 -11.32 5.76 7.04
CA ASP A 72 -10.64 6.33 5.90
C ASP A 72 -10.54 5.31 4.75
N LEU A 73 -10.03 4.11 5.03
CA LEU A 73 -9.90 3.02 4.05
C LEU A 73 -11.26 2.61 3.49
N ARG A 74 -12.29 2.49 4.33
CA ARG A 74 -13.67 2.23 3.89
C ARG A 74 -14.15 3.31 2.92
N GLY A 75 -13.87 4.59 3.21
CA GLY A 75 -14.21 5.70 2.33
C GLY A 75 -13.55 5.59 0.96
N ILE A 76 -12.27 5.20 0.91
CA ILE A 76 -11.53 4.97 -0.34
C ILE A 76 -12.15 3.83 -1.15
N LEU A 77 -12.38 2.68 -0.51
CA LEU A 77 -12.96 1.50 -1.16
C LEU A 77 -14.36 1.78 -1.70
N THR A 78 -15.18 2.54 -0.97
CA THR A 78 -16.53 2.94 -1.40
C THR A 78 -16.53 3.84 -2.64
N ARG A 79 -15.49 4.67 -2.82
CA ARG A 79 -15.34 5.54 -4.00
C ARG A 79 -14.63 4.87 -5.18
N SER A 80 -13.89 3.80 -4.91
CA SER A 80 -13.21 3.04 -5.95
C SER A 80 -14.22 2.39 -6.89
N LYS A 81 -13.85 2.27 -8.17
CA LYS A 81 -14.68 1.62 -9.18
C LYS A 81 -13.93 0.46 -9.83
N PRO A 82 -14.60 -0.58 -10.29
CA PRO A 82 -13.96 -1.59 -11.13
C PRO A 82 -13.29 -0.92 -12.34
N ALA A 83 -12.12 -1.42 -12.73
CA ALA A 83 -11.40 -0.94 -13.90
C ALA A 83 -11.97 -1.47 -15.23
N ASP A 84 -12.84 -2.48 -15.15
CA ASP A 84 -13.44 -3.19 -16.29
C ASP A 84 -14.88 -2.74 -16.60
N GLU A 85 -15.40 -1.70 -15.93
CA GLU A 85 -16.65 -0.98 -16.25
C GLU A 85 -16.39 0.26 -17.13
#